data_AF-A0A640QMU7-F1
#
_entry.id   AF-A0A640QMU7-F1
#
_cell.length_a   1.000
_cell.length_b   1.000
_cell.length_c   1.000
_cell.angle_alpha   90.00
_cell.angle_beta   90.00
_cell.angle_gamma   90.00
#
_symmetry.space_group_name_H-M   'P 1'
#
loop_
_entity.id
_entity.type
_entity.pdbx_description
1 polymer ?
#
loop_
_entity_poly.entity_id
_entity_poly.type
_entity_poly.pdbx_seq_one_letter_code
_entity_poly.pdbx_strand_id
1 'polypeptide(L)'
;MTAKKPRSRRVVKPSSQEDLISKFQSGEGVSKKSQQMLDDLKQRDKSKESNVHDDPLFKTSSEIDRVLVDYIQPQSDNPRYLPVKFAKRDDADSIASLTNCVVCEKGLIENRLDKNNPRYDAVDAEIEEIKGLAETLKHSELVHPIAVWRKNMSDYAIVAGHRRYYAIRYLYGGLIKIKVKIYAEKPKNINVLRHIENFSRNDLTLPDALNSYSNAVTELESIEGEKLSKSRASVVTSYLGIGRTTFYRYDKLYEYREFVMPLLENRIVESLRGLYEEIIKAEQEGREEVEKYLGSILSQEKFHKYLQVPVVKKVGRTKQFISLPRVKVDNVFAIKRLLTEDVTQLELGIDWNSVDFNDPVMLEKALKELFKSLSK
;
A
#
# COMPACT_ATOMS: atom_id res chain seq x y z
N MET A 1 83.01 -18.62 -17.78
CA MET A 1 83.38 -18.46 -16.35
C MET A 1 83.00 -17.05 -15.90
N THR A 2 81.99 -16.91 -15.04
CA THR A 2 81.82 -15.79 -14.08
C THR A 2 80.70 -16.19 -13.12
N ALA A 3 81.07 -16.58 -11.90
CA ALA A 3 80.18 -17.11 -10.88
C ALA A 3 79.26 -16.01 -10.30
N LYS A 4 77.94 -16.20 -10.34
CA LYS A 4 76.98 -15.37 -9.59
C LYS A 4 77.01 -15.78 -8.11
N LYS A 5 77.52 -14.88 -7.25
CA LYS A 5 77.41 -15.00 -5.78
C LYS A 5 75.93 -15.02 -5.35
N PRO A 6 75.54 -15.84 -4.36
CA PRO A 6 74.19 -15.80 -3.80
C PRO A 6 73.98 -14.49 -3.01
N ARG A 7 72.89 -13.78 -3.29
CA ARG A 7 72.44 -12.61 -2.50
C ARG A 7 71.95 -13.09 -1.14
N SER A 8 72.74 -12.83 -0.10
CA SER A 8 72.34 -12.96 1.30
C SER A 8 71.10 -12.09 1.58
N ARG A 9 69.97 -12.71 1.95
CA ARG A 9 68.84 -12.00 2.57
C ARG A 9 69.25 -11.63 4.00
N ARG A 10 69.49 -10.34 4.26
CA ARG A 10 69.46 -9.81 5.62
C ARG A 10 68.02 -9.90 6.11
N VAL A 11 67.76 -10.80 7.05
CA VAL A 11 66.50 -10.81 7.81
C VAL A 11 66.54 -9.61 8.73
N VAL A 12 65.72 -8.60 8.44
CA VAL A 12 65.48 -7.46 9.33
C VAL A 12 64.70 -7.97 10.54
N LYS A 13 65.08 -7.52 11.74
CA LYS A 13 64.49 -7.92 13.04
C LYS A 13 62.96 -7.74 13.05
N PRO A 14 62.21 -8.54 13.84
CA PRO A 14 60.75 -8.47 13.89
C PRO A 14 60.30 -7.10 14.39
N SER A 15 59.57 -6.34 13.57
CA SER A 15 58.87 -5.13 14.00
C SER A 15 57.72 -5.51 14.93
N SER A 16 57.42 -4.66 15.92
CA SER A 16 56.30 -4.88 16.83
C SER A 16 54.97 -4.98 16.05
N GLN A 17 53.98 -5.67 16.62
CA GLN A 17 52.64 -5.72 16.01
C GLN A 17 52.04 -4.32 15.82
N GLU A 18 52.36 -3.37 16.70
CA GLU A 18 51.93 -1.98 16.59
C GLU A 18 52.51 -1.26 15.37
N ASP A 19 53.77 -1.52 15.02
CA ASP A 19 54.38 -0.98 13.79
C ASP A 19 53.77 -1.58 12.52
N LEU A 20 53.38 -2.85 12.57
CA LEU A 20 52.67 -3.50 11.46
C LEU A 20 51.24 -2.95 11.31
N ILE A 21 50.53 -2.78 12.42
CA ILE A 21 49.18 -2.20 12.44
C ILE A 21 49.22 -0.74 11.95
N SER A 22 50.21 0.03 12.39
CA SER A 22 50.46 1.41 11.93
C SER A 22 50.73 1.47 10.42
N LYS A 23 51.55 0.56 9.89
CA LYS A 23 51.84 0.46 8.44
C LYS A 23 50.62 0.03 7.61
N PHE A 24 49.79 -0.86 8.14
CA PHE A 24 48.53 -1.24 7.51
C PHE A 24 47.50 -0.10 7.55
N GLN A 25 47.45 0.67 8.64
CA GLN A 25 46.57 1.84 8.77
C GLN A 25 47.04 3.02 7.91
N SER A 26 48.35 3.20 7.74
CA SER A 26 48.91 4.26 6.89
C SER A 26 48.91 3.93 5.40
N GLY A 27 48.60 2.68 5.03
CA GLY A 27 48.52 2.24 3.64
C GLY A 27 49.88 2.11 2.95
N GLU A 28 50.99 2.01 3.70
CA GLU A 28 52.33 1.77 3.17
C GLU A 28 52.40 0.40 2.48
N GLY A 29 52.18 0.40 1.17
CA GLY A 29 52.14 -0.80 0.33
C GLY A 29 51.08 -0.76 -0.77
N VAL A 30 50.12 0.17 -0.68
CA VAL A 30 49.11 0.39 -1.71
C VAL A 30 49.66 1.39 -2.74
N SER A 31 49.60 1.03 -4.03
CA SER A 31 50.02 1.94 -5.11
C SER A 31 49.28 3.27 -5.02
N LYS A 32 49.97 4.40 -5.25
CA LYS A 32 49.37 5.74 -5.28
C LYS A 32 48.14 5.81 -6.18
N LYS A 33 48.13 5.05 -7.28
CA LYS A 33 47.00 4.95 -8.21
C LYS A 33 45.77 4.26 -7.60
N SER A 34 45.99 3.28 -6.74
CA SER A 34 44.92 2.56 -6.04
C SER A 34 44.37 3.37 -4.86
N GLN A 35 45.21 4.17 -4.19
CA GLN A 35 44.74 5.14 -3.18
C GLN A 35 43.86 6.22 -3.84
N GLN A 36 44.31 6.80 -4.94
CA GLN A 36 43.51 7.77 -5.72
C GLN A 36 42.19 7.16 -6.22
N MET A 37 42.21 5.93 -6.72
CA MET A 37 40.99 5.26 -7.18
C MET A 37 40.02 4.96 -6.03
N LEU A 38 40.52 4.66 -4.83
CA LEU A 38 39.70 4.46 -3.63
C LEU A 38 39.11 5.78 -3.13
N ASP A 39 39.90 6.86 -3.15
CA ASP A 39 39.44 8.20 -2.77
C ASP A 39 38.43 8.75 -3.78
N ASP A 40 38.64 8.53 -5.08
CA ASP A 40 37.67 8.85 -6.13
C ASP A 40 36.39 8.02 -6.03
N LEU A 41 36.47 6.77 -5.54
CA LEU A 41 35.29 5.95 -5.24
C LEU A 41 34.54 6.50 -4.03
N LYS A 42 35.25 6.80 -2.94
CA LYS A 42 34.67 7.39 -1.72
C LYS A 42 34.05 8.75 -2.00
N GLN A 43 34.66 9.58 -2.85
CA GLN A 43 34.09 10.87 -3.28
C GLN A 43 32.86 10.69 -4.16
N ARG A 44 32.84 9.66 -5.03
CA ARG A 44 31.65 9.28 -5.81
C ARG A 44 30.53 8.72 -4.94
N ASP A 45 30.85 8.01 -3.87
CA ASP A 45 29.84 7.50 -2.93
C ASP A 45 29.33 8.63 -2.02
N LYS A 46 30.19 9.56 -1.60
CA LYS A 46 29.79 10.79 -0.89
C LYS A 46 28.91 11.70 -1.75
N SER A 47 29.20 11.84 -3.04
CA SER A 47 28.35 12.62 -3.97
C SER A 47 27.07 11.88 -4.38
N LYS A 48 26.99 10.59 -4.08
CA LYS A 48 25.77 9.76 -4.14
C LYS A 48 25.09 9.62 -2.77
N GLU A 49 25.46 10.41 -1.76
CA GLU A 49 24.64 10.56 -0.57
C GLU A 49 23.25 10.97 -1.05
N SER A 50 22.36 9.99 -1.06
CA SER A 50 21.01 10.17 -1.51
C SER A 50 20.40 11.20 -0.57
N ASN A 51 19.67 12.17 -1.12
CA ASN A 51 18.78 13.07 -0.37
C ASN A 51 17.60 12.30 0.27
N VAL A 52 17.80 11.03 0.60
CA VAL A 52 16.91 10.24 1.43
C VAL A 52 17.08 10.84 2.82
N HIS A 53 15.99 11.31 3.42
CA HIS A 53 15.98 11.65 4.82
C HIS A 53 16.43 10.41 5.62
N ASP A 54 17.70 10.36 6.03
CA ASP A 54 18.25 9.26 6.83
C ASP A 54 17.59 9.16 8.20
N ASP A 55 17.05 10.29 8.69
CA ASP A 55 16.29 10.31 9.92
C ASP A 55 14.78 10.13 9.62
N PRO A 56 14.13 9.10 10.19
CA PRO A 56 12.67 9.03 10.16
C PRO A 56 12.11 10.29 10.83
N LEU A 57 11.15 10.95 10.16
CA LEU A 57 10.54 12.21 10.62
C LEU A 57 9.94 12.12 12.04
N PHE A 58 9.62 10.92 12.52
CA PHE A 58 9.31 10.65 13.92
C PHE A 58 10.42 9.86 14.60
N LYS A 59 11.31 10.58 15.29
CA LYS A 59 12.41 10.00 16.07
C LYS A 59 12.02 9.92 17.54
N THR A 60 11.08 9.03 17.87
CA THR A 60 10.90 8.64 19.28
C THR A 60 12.01 7.66 19.62
N SER A 61 12.77 7.94 20.69
CA SER A 61 13.81 7.02 21.15
C SER A 61 13.20 5.66 21.46
N SER A 62 13.81 4.62 20.89
CA SER A 62 13.37 3.25 21.11
C SER A 62 14.56 2.33 21.29
N GLU A 63 14.42 1.41 22.23
CA GLU A 63 15.37 0.34 22.47
C GLU A 63 14.73 -1.02 22.18
N ILE A 64 15.55 -2.05 22.05
CA ILE A 64 15.08 -3.42 21.88
C ILE A 64 15.49 -4.19 23.13
N ASP A 65 14.51 -4.65 23.89
CA ASP A 65 14.73 -5.41 25.13
C ASP A 65 13.67 -6.52 25.29
N ARG A 66 13.82 -7.36 26.32
CA ARG A 66 12.93 -8.47 26.64
C ARG A 66 11.92 -8.09 27.71
N VAL A 67 10.64 -8.11 27.37
CA VAL A 67 9.53 -7.79 28.28
C VAL A 67 8.67 -9.03 28.54
N LEU A 68 8.16 -9.16 29.77
CA LEU A 68 7.21 -10.20 30.14
C LEU A 68 5.89 -9.99 29.38
N VAL A 69 5.34 -11.04 28.76
CA VAL A 69 4.11 -10.93 27.96
C VAL A 69 2.93 -10.37 28.80
N ASP A 70 2.81 -10.75 30.07
CA ASP A 70 1.78 -10.21 30.97
C ASP A 70 1.87 -8.70 31.23
N TYR A 71 3.05 -8.10 31.03
CA TYR A 71 3.21 -6.65 31.17
C TYR A 71 2.81 -5.90 29.91
N ILE A 72 2.58 -6.60 28.80
CA ILE A 72 2.17 -6.01 27.54
C ILE A 72 0.64 -5.91 27.52
N GLN A 73 0.13 -4.69 27.33
CA GLN A 73 -1.29 -4.36 27.38
C GLN A 73 -1.82 -4.02 25.96
N PRO A 74 -2.70 -4.86 25.40
CA PRO A 74 -3.46 -4.49 24.21
C PRO A 74 -4.28 -3.22 24.45
N GLN A 75 -4.42 -2.39 23.40
CA GLN A 75 -5.12 -1.12 23.49
C GLN A 75 -6.48 -1.21 22.79
N SER A 76 -7.55 -0.79 23.48
CA SER A 76 -8.94 -0.89 23.03
C SER A 76 -9.32 0.03 21.87
N ASP A 77 -8.50 1.05 21.64
CA ASP A 77 -8.63 2.01 20.55
C ASP A 77 -8.13 1.47 19.19
N ASN A 78 -7.46 0.32 19.18
CA ASN A 78 -7.01 -0.33 17.96
C ASN A 78 -8.13 -1.22 17.36
N PRO A 79 -8.37 -1.21 16.05
CA PRO A 79 -9.38 -2.08 15.42
C PRO A 79 -9.11 -3.58 15.62
N ARG A 80 -7.85 -3.98 15.81
CA ARG A 80 -7.45 -5.38 16.10
C ARG A 80 -7.44 -5.71 17.60
N TYR A 81 -8.08 -4.88 18.41
CA TYR A 81 -8.28 -5.18 19.81
C TYR A 81 -9.31 -6.30 19.97
N LEU A 82 -8.93 -7.31 20.74
CA LEU A 82 -9.83 -8.34 21.22
C LEU A 82 -10.14 -8.01 22.70
N PRO A 83 -11.41 -8.08 23.14
CA PRO A 83 -11.78 -7.86 24.53
C PRO A 83 -11.36 -9.07 25.38
N VAL A 84 -10.05 -9.25 25.51
CA VAL A 84 -9.46 -10.40 26.18
C VAL A 84 -9.54 -10.22 27.68
N LYS A 85 -10.00 -11.27 28.37
CA LYS A 85 -9.83 -11.40 29.83
C LYS A 85 -8.89 -12.55 30.12
N PHE A 86 -8.03 -12.33 31.10
CA PHE A 86 -7.08 -13.33 31.58
C PHE A 86 -7.59 -13.94 32.88
N ALA A 87 -7.39 -15.25 33.04
CA ALA A 87 -7.72 -15.92 34.28
C ALA A 87 -6.76 -15.46 35.39
N LYS A 88 -7.25 -15.34 36.64
CA LYS A 88 -6.39 -15.00 37.78
C LYS A 88 -5.44 -16.14 38.17
N ARG A 89 -5.78 -17.36 37.79
CA ARG A 89 -5.03 -18.61 38.01
C ARG A 89 -5.25 -19.51 36.81
N ASP A 90 -4.28 -20.37 36.51
CA ASP A 90 -4.32 -21.38 35.43
C ASP A 90 -5.29 -22.54 35.72
N ASP A 91 -6.26 -22.35 36.62
CA ASP A 91 -7.22 -23.35 37.04
C ASP A 91 -8.43 -23.35 36.09
N ALA A 92 -8.90 -24.55 35.71
CA ALA A 92 -10.03 -24.72 34.79
C ALA A 92 -11.30 -23.96 35.24
N ASP A 93 -11.56 -23.90 36.55
CA ASP A 93 -12.70 -23.17 37.12
C ASP A 93 -12.59 -21.66 36.94
N SER A 94 -11.37 -21.11 37.07
CA SER A 94 -11.12 -19.68 36.85
C SER A 94 -11.35 -19.31 35.39
N ILE A 95 -10.92 -20.17 34.47
CA ILE A 95 -11.16 -19.99 33.02
C ILE A 95 -12.65 -20.12 32.70
N ALA A 96 -13.37 -21.07 33.28
CA ALA A 96 -14.80 -21.28 33.05
C ALA A 96 -15.66 -20.09 33.52
N SER A 97 -15.22 -19.36 34.55
CA SER A 97 -15.92 -18.18 35.07
C SER A 97 -15.92 -16.97 34.12
N LEU A 98 -15.05 -16.98 33.10
CA LEU A 98 -14.93 -15.89 32.14
C LEU A 98 -16.07 -15.95 31.11
N THR A 99 -17.03 -15.02 31.25
CA THR A 99 -18.15 -14.82 30.31
C THR A 99 -18.05 -13.48 29.58
N ASN A 100 -18.66 -13.41 28.40
CA ASN A 100 -18.77 -12.23 27.54
C ASN A 100 -17.40 -11.57 27.27
N CYS A 101 -16.43 -12.38 26.83
CA CYS A 101 -15.07 -11.94 26.51
C CYS A 101 -14.37 -12.94 25.59
N VAL A 102 -13.19 -12.58 25.10
CA VAL A 102 -12.27 -13.54 24.47
C VAL A 102 -11.37 -14.11 25.55
N VAL A 103 -11.28 -15.43 25.65
CA VAL A 103 -10.32 -16.10 26.53
C VAL A 103 -9.05 -16.34 25.71
N CYS A 104 -7.89 -15.94 26.22
CA CYS A 104 -6.61 -16.18 25.56
C CYS A 104 -5.56 -16.60 26.60
N GLU A 105 -5.43 -17.91 26.77
CA GLU A 105 -4.43 -18.57 27.60
C GLU A 105 -3.60 -19.55 26.77
N LYS A 106 -2.59 -20.13 27.40
CA LYS A 106 -1.70 -21.09 26.72
C LYS A 106 -2.50 -22.28 26.18
N GLY A 107 -2.49 -22.45 24.86
CA GLY A 107 -3.20 -23.52 24.15
C GLY A 107 -4.71 -23.30 23.99
N LEU A 108 -5.27 -22.20 24.51
CA LEU A 108 -6.71 -21.91 24.45
C LEU A 108 -6.95 -20.46 24.02
N ILE A 109 -7.49 -20.27 22.83
CA ILE A 109 -8.06 -19.00 22.39
C ILE A 109 -9.48 -19.23 21.88
N GLU A 110 -10.46 -18.63 22.55
CA GLU A 110 -11.89 -18.89 22.33
C GLU A 110 -12.69 -17.59 22.43
N ASN A 111 -13.60 -17.39 21.47
CA ASN A 111 -14.58 -16.32 21.54
C ASN A 111 -15.76 -16.74 22.43
N ARG A 112 -15.98 -16.03 23.53
CA ARG A 112 -17.16 -16.20 24.40
C ARG A 112 -18.02 -14.94 24.46
N LEU A 113 -17.93 -14.10 23.43
CA LEU A 113 -18.86 -13.00 23.25
C LEU A 113 -20.25 -13.56 22.92
N ASP A 114 -21.29 -12.79 23.23
CA ASP A 114 -22.65 -13.10 22.76
C ASP A 114 -22.69 -13.09 21.23
N LYS A 115 -23.40 -14.04 20.62
CA LYS A 115 -23.61 -14.14 19.17
C LYS A 115 -24.33 -12.91 18.60
N ASN A 116 -25.10 -12.21 19.44
CA ASN A 116 -25.73 -10.95 19.06
C ASN A 116 -24.74 -9.77 18.98
N ASN A 117 -23.49 -9.94 19.40
CA ASN A 117 -22.49 -8.89 19.34
C ASN A 117 -22.13 -8.60 17.87
N PRO A 118 -22.20 -7.34 17.39
CA PRO A 118 -21.87 -6.97 16.01
C PRO A 118 -20.45 -7.37 15.57
N ARG A 119 -19.53 -7.53 16.53
CA ARG A 119 -18.14 -7.95 16.28
C ARG A 119 -17.91 -9.45 16.42
N TYR A 120 -18.92 -10.26 16.74
CA TYR A 120 -18.75 -11.69 16.98
C TYR A 120 -18.06 -12.40 15.80
N ASP A 121 -18.61 -12.26 14.59
CA ASP A 121 -18.04 -12.90 13.39
C ASP A 121 -16.63 -12.40 13.07
N ALA A 122 -16.39 -11.09 13.25
CA ALA A 122 -15.09 -10.49 13.00
C ALA A 122 -14.03 -11.00 14.01
N VAL A 123 -14.42 -11.18 15.27
CA VAL A 123 -13.55 -11.75 16.32
C VAL A 123 -13.26 -13.22 16.05
N ASP A 124 -14.24 -14.00 15.61
CA ASP A 124 -14.02 -15.42 15.24
C ASP A 124 -13.03 -15.55 14.09
N ALA A 125 -13.19 -14.75 13.03
CA ALA A 125 -12.26 -14.71 11.92
C ALA A 125 -10.84 -14.31 12.38
N GLU A 126 -10.73 -13.29 13.24
CA GLU A 126 -9.46 -12.83 13.79
C GLU A 126 -8.76 -13.92 14.63
N ILE A 127 -9.53 -14.70 15.40
CA ILE A 127 -8.99 -15.79 16.22
C ILE A 127 -8.37 -16.90 15.36
N GLU A 128 -9.05 -17.30 14.28
CA GLU A 128 -8.50 -18.30 13.35
C GLU A 128 -7.22 -17.79 12.68
N GLU A 129 -7.19 -16.52 12.31
CA GLU A 129 -5.99 -15.86 11.79
C GLU A 129 -4.84 -15.78 12.80
N ILE A 130 -5.14 -15.61 14.09
CA ILE A 130 -4.15 -15.65 15.18
C ILE A 130 -3.61 -17.06 15.37
N LYS A 131 -4.45 -18.10 15.29
CA LYS A 131 -4.02 -19.51 15.37
C LYS A 131 -3.08 -19.87 14.22
N GLY A 132 -3.40 -19.47 12.98
CA GLY A 132 -2.50 -19.70 11.84
C GLY A 132 -1.16 -18.97 11.98
N LEU A 133 -1.17 -17.74 12.52
CA LEU A 133 0.07 -17.02 12.84
C LEU A 133 0.88 -17.73 13.93
N ALA A 134 0.21 -18.27 14.95
CA ALA A 134 0.84 -19.03 16.02
C ALA A 134 1.53 -20.30 15.50
N GLU A 135 0.90 -21.06 14.61
CA GLU A 135 1.53 -22.22 13.97
C GLU A 135 2.81 -21.83 13.22
N THR A 136 2.78 -20.69 12.52
CA THR A 136 3.96 -20.17 11.81
C THR A 136 5.08 -19.77 12.78
N LEU A 137 4.74 -19.14 13.90
CA LEU A 137 5.69 -18.74 14.95
C LEU A 137 6.26 -19.91 15.77
N LYS A 138 5.67 -21.11 15.64
CA LYS A 138 6.24 -22.33 16.23
C LYS A 138 7.52 -22.77 15.51
N HIS A 139 7.60 -22.47 14.21
CA HIS A 139 8.69 -22.91 13.32
C HIS A 139 9.62 -21.77 12.90
N SER A 140 9.23 -20.52 13.13
CA SER A 140 10.03 -19.34 12.79
C SER A 140 10.21 -18.42 14.00
N GLU A 141 11.35 -17.75 14.06
CA GLU A 141 11.53 -16.68 15.03
C GLU A 141 10.63 -15.48 14.71
N LEU A 142 10.37 -14.67 15.74
CA LEU A 142 9.63 -13.42 15.57
C LEU A 142 10.46 -12.41 14.75
N VAL A 143 10.30 -12.45 13.42
CA VAL A 143 11.05 -11.60 12.46
C VAL A 143 10.82 -10.12 12.76
N HIS A 144 9.57 -9.73 12.99
CA HIS A 144 9.21 -8.36 13.35
C HIS A 144 8.82 -8.29 14.83
N PRO A 145 9.54 -7.55 15.68
CA PRO A 145 9.22 -7.44 17.09
C PRO A 145 7.91 -6.66 17.31
N ILE A 146 7.24 -6.95 18.42
CA ILE A 146 6.10 -6.16 18.89
C ILE A 146 6.61 -4.80 19.34
N ALA A 147 5.92 -3.73 18.95
CA ALA A 147 6.28 -2.38 19.33
C ALA A 147 5.37 -1.91 20.47
N VAL A 148 5.97 -1.48 21.57
CA VAL A 148 5.29 -1.04 22.78
C VAL A 148 5.84 0.30 23.24
N TRP A 149 5.07 1.07 24.01
CA TRP A 149 5.63 2.18 24.78
C TRP A 149 5.49 1.91 26.26
N ARG A 150 6.49 2.36 27.02
CA ARG A 150 6.51 2.20 28.46
C ARG A 150 5.59 3.23 29.10
N LYS A 151 4.54 2.78 29.78
CA LYS A 151 3.76 3.64 30.70
C LYS A 151 4.43 3.63 32.06
N ASN A 152 4.64 2.43 32.61
CA ASN A 152 5.17 2.21 33.95
C ASN A 152 6.20 1.04 33.93
N MET A 153 6.72 0.62 35.10
CA MET A 153 7.66 -0.51 35.20
C MET A 153 7.10 -1.85 34.70
N SER A 154 5.79 -2.07 34.83
CA SER A 154 5.09 -3.32 34.50
C SER A 154 3.91 -3.10 33.56
N ASP A 155 3.87 -1.96 32.86
CA ASP A 155 2.80 -1.62 31.93
C ASP A 155 3.39 -1.07 30.64
N TYR A 156 3.28 -1.90 29.59
CA TYR A 156 3.77 -1.65 28.25
C TYR A 156 2.61 -1.71 27.27
N ALA A 157 2.15 -0.56 26.81
CA ALA A 157 1.03 -0.49 25.89
C ALA A 157 1.46 -0.79 24.45
N ILE A 158 0.70 -1.61 23.73
CA ILE A 158 1.01 -1.98 22.34
C ILE A 158 0.76 -0.81 21.39
N VAL A 159 1.82 -0.40 20.67
CA VAL A 159 1.72 0.46 19.48
C VAL A 159 1.27 -0.36 18.28
N ALA A 160 2.01 -1.44 17.98
CA ALA A 160 1.84 -2.28 16.80
C ALA A 160 2.19 -3.75 17.12
N GLY A 161 1.49 -4.68 16.47
CA GLY A 161 1.69 -6.11 16.63
C GLY A 161 0.69 -6.83 17.54
N HIS A 162 -0.55 -6.36 17.65
CA HIS A 162 -1.61 -7.01 18.45
C HIS A 162 -1.79 -8.49 18.13
N ARG A 163 -1.84 -8.88 16.85
CA ARG A 163 -1.95 -10.29 16.45
C ARG A 163 -0.76 -11.14 16.89
N ARG A 164 0.46 -10.61 16.78
CA ARG A 164 1.68 -11.27 17.24
C ARG A 164 1.67 -11.46 18.76
N TYR A 165 1.17 -10.47 19.50
CA TYR A 165 0.98 -10.58 20.94
C TYR A 165 0.04 -11.74 21.29
N TYR A 166 -1.16 -11.79 20.70
CA TYR A 166 -2.12 -12.86 20.99
C TYR A 166 -1.59 -14.23 20.58
N ALA A 167 -0.93 -14.34 19.42
CA ALA A 167 -0.35 -15.59 18.96
C ALA A 167 0.74 -16.10 19.92
N ILE A 168 1.64 -15.22 20.39
CA ILE A 168 2.68 -15.58 21.36
C ILE A 168 2.08 -16.01 22.68
N ARG A 169 1.07 -15.26 23.18
CA ARG A 169 0.38 -15.62 24.43
C ARG A 169 -0.32 -16.97 24.32
N TYR A 170 -1.01 -17.21 23.21
CA TYR A 170 -1.65 -18.49 22.91
C TYR A 170 -0.64 -19.65 22.87
N LEU A 171 0.55 -19.46 22.28
CA LEU A 171 1.57 -20.53 22.22
C LEU A 171 2.25 -20.80 23.55
N TYR A 172 2.65 -19.74 24.26
CA TYR A 172 3.64 -19.84 25.32
C TYR A 172 3.14 -19.37 26.68
N GLY A 173 1.98 -18.71 26.74
CA GLY A 173 1.41 -18.12 27.95
C GLY A 173 1.93 -16.71 28.27
N GLY A 174 1.51 -16.19 29.42
CA GLY A 174 1.83 -14.82 29.89
C GLY A 174 3.20 -14.66 30.57
N LEU A 175 3.71 -15.73 31.17
CA LEU A 175 4.90 -15.72 32.02
C LEU A 175 6.24 -15.83 31.26
N ILE A 176 6.24 -15.64 29.95
CA ILE A 176 7.44 -15.67 29.12
C ILE A 176 7.94 -14.26 28.78
N LYS A 177 9.26 -14.12 28.59
CA LYS A 177 9.88 -12.87 28.14
C LYS A 177 10.13 -12.90 26.63
N ILE A 178 9.67 -11.88 25.91
CA ILE A 178 9.84 -11.76 24.46
C ILE A 178 10.57 -10.49 24.07
N LYS A 179 11.29 -10.54 22.94
CA LYS A 179 12.01 -9.39 22.36
C LYS A 179 11.00 -8.40 21.76
N VAL A 180 10.99 -7.18 22.29
CA VAL A 180 10.09 -6.10 21.87
C VAL A 180 10.86 -4.82 21.61
N LYS A 181 10.29 -3.96 20.75
CA LYS A 181 10.76 -2.58 20.56
C LYS A 181 10.03 -1.69 21.55
N ILE A 182 10.76 -1.06 22.47
CA ILE A 182 10.22 -0.24 23.56
C ILE A 182 10.48 1.21 23.23
N TYR A 183 9.41 1.99 23.07
CA TYR A 183 9.49 3.44 23.07
C TYR A 183 9.53 3.95 24.52
N ALA A 184 10.44 4.90 24.79
CA ALA A 184 10.61 5.47 26.12
C ALA A 184 9.35 6.25 26.59
N GLU A 185 8.64 6.84 25.64
CA GLU A 185 7.40 7.59 25.84
C GLU A 185 6.36 7.22 24.79
N LYS A 186 5.10 7.65 25.00
CA LYS A 186 4.01 7.46 24.04
C LYS A 186 4.37 8.16 22.72
N PRO A 187 4.50 7.44 21.58
CA PRO A 187 4.78 8.09 20.30
C PRO A 187 3.69 9.10 19.94
N LYS A 188 4.06 10.18 19.27
CA LYS A 188 3.11 11.20 18.81
C LYS A 188 2.26 10.73 17.62
N ASN A 189 2.79 9.80 16.84
CA ASN A 189 2.26 9.32 15.57
C ASN A 189 1.72 7.87 15.67
N ILE A 190 1.01 7.54 16.75
CA ILE A 190 0.54 6.17 17.01
C ILE A 190 -0.45 5.70 15.95
N ASN A 191 -1.39 6.56 15.55
CA ASN A 191 -2.40 6.19 14.56
C ASN A 191 -1.77 6.00 13.18
N VAL A 192 -0.77 6.80 12.83
CA VAL A 192 0.04 6.61 11.61
C VAL A 192 0.75 5.25 11.64
N LEU A 193 1.43 4.90 12.75
CA LEU A 193 2.13 3.62 12.87
C LEU A 193 1.15 2.43 12.78
N ARG A 194 -0.01 2.54 13.42
CA ARG A 194 -1.07 1.53 13.37
C ARG A 194 -1.67 1.39 11.98
N HIS A 195 -1.88 2.51 11.29
CA HIS A 195 -2.39 2.50 9.93
C HIS A 195 -1.42 1.81 8.99
N ILE A 196 -0.12 2.12 9.05
CA ILE A 196 0.90 1.47 8.22
C ILE A 196 0.92 -0.05 8.47
N GLU A 197 0.83 -0.49 9.74
CA GLU A 197 0.77 -1.92 10.05
C GLU A 197 -0.48 -2.57 9.44
N ASN A 198 -1.65 -1.98 9.67
CA ASN A 198 -2.94 -2.56 9.28
C ASN A 198 -3.19 -2.50 7.77
N PHE A 199 -2.80 -1.40 7.11
CA PHE A 199 -3.04 -1.15 5.69
C PHE A 199 -2.26 -2.12 4.79
N SER A 200 -1.13 -2.64 5.27
CA SER A 200 -0.38 -3.69 4.57
C SER A 200 -1.13 -5.02 4.46
N ARG A 201 -2.27 -5.18 5.14
CA ARG A 201 -3.06 -6.42 5.19
C ARG A 201 -4.43 -6.23 4.52
N ASN A 202 -4.85 -7.24 3.74
CA ASN A 202 -6.03 -7.18 2.86
C ASN A 202 -7.37 -7.45 3.57
N ASP A 203 -7.40 -7.51 4.90
CA ASP A 203 -8.47 -8.11 5.71
C ASP A 203 -9.20 -7.11 6.63
N LEU A 204 -8.84 -5.83 6.61
CA LEU A 204 -9.51 -4.83 7.44
C LEU A 204 -10.93 -4.55 6.92
N THR A 205 -11.93 -4.53 7.81
CA THR A 205 -13.31 -4.20 7.43
C THR A 205 -13.39 -2.78 6.87
N LEU A 206 -14.36 -2.51 5.98
CA LEU A 206 -14.52 -1.18 5.36
C LEU A 206 -14.64 -0.04 6.38
N PRO A 207 -15.47 -0.12 7.45
CA PRO A 207 -15.54 0.96 8.45
C PRO A 207 -14.23 1.09 9.23
N ASP A 208 -13.57 -0.01 9.59
CA ASP A 208 -12.29 0.03 10.30
C ASP A 208 -11.18 0.62 9.43
N ALA A 209 -11.19 0.36 8.12
CA ALA A 209 -10.24 0.93 7.17
C ALA A 209 -10.40 2.44 7.05
N LEU A 210 -11.64 2.93 6.94
CA LEU A 210 -11.89 4.37 6.90
C LEU A 210 -11.54 5.03 8.25
N ASN A 211 -11.91 4.41 9.38
CA ASN A 211 -11.52 4.88 10.72
C ASN A 211 -10.01 4.95 10.92
N SER A 212 -9.29 3.91 10.51
CA SER A 212 -7.83 3.89 10.60
C SER A 212 -7.20 5.00 9.77
N TYR A 213 -7.69 5.24 8.55
CA TYR A 213 -7.24 6.34 7.71
C TYR A 213 -7.56 7.70 8.36
N SER A 214 -8.80 7.92 8.79
CA SER A 214 -9.24 9.18 9.41
C SER A 214 -8.41 9.52 10.64
N ASN A 215 -8.23 8.57 11.56
CA ASN A 215 -7.46 8.79 12.79
C ASN A 215 -5.99 9.13 12.50
N ALA A 216 -5.41 8.52 11.47
CA ALA A 216 -4.03 8.80 11.06
C ALA A 216 -3.92 10.18 10.39
N VAL A 217 -4.89 10.57 9.56
CA VAL A 217 -4.93 11.90 8.93
C VAL A 217 -5.13 13.01 9.96
N THR A 218 -6.05 12.86 10.91
CA THR A 218 -6.26 13.85 11.99
C THR A 218 -5.01 13.99 12.86
N GLU A 219 -4.30 12.88 13.12
CA GLU A 219 -3.02 12.91 13.83
C GLU A 219 -1.96 13.66 13.01
N LEU A 220 -1.87 13.43 11.70
CA LEU A 220 -0.97 14.18 10.81
C LEU A 220 -1.32 15.67 10.71
N GLU A 221 -2.61 16.03 10.69
CA GLU A 221 -3.08 17.42 10.74
C GLU A 221 -2.61 18.12 12.01
N SER A 222 -2.63 17.41 13.15
CA SER A 222 -2.16 17.94 14.43
C SER A 222 -0.64 18.12 14.51
N ILE A 223 0.14 17.30 13.81
CA ILE A 223 1.62 17.32 13.89
C ILE A 223 2.25 18.15 12.76
N GLU A 224 1.70 18.10 11.55
CA GLU A 224 2.28 18.62 10.31
C GLU A 224 1.29 19.54 9.54
N GLY A 225 0.39 20.21 10.25
CA GLY A 225 -0.68 21.05 9.66
C GLY A 225 -0.19 22.06 8.62
N GLU A 226 0.97 22.71 8.85
CA GLU A 226 1.55 23.66 7.89
C GLU A 226 2.03 23.00 6.59
N LYS A 227 2.56 21.77 6.65
CA LYS A 227 2.98 21.04 5.45
C LYS A 227 1.76 20.48 4.72
N LEU A 228 0.74 20.04 5.48
CA LEU A 228 -0.51 19.53 4.93
C LEU A 228 -1.28 20.59 4.13
N SER A 229 -1.30 21.84 4.61
CA SER A 229 -1.98 22.93 3.88
C SER A 229 -1.37 23.22 2.51
N LYS A 230 -0.05 23.04 2.38
CA LYS A 230 0.69 23.26 1.11
C LYS A 230 0.63 22.06 0.18
N SER A 231 0.71 20.84 0.71
CA SER A 231 0.84 19.62 -0.11
C SER A 231 0.20 18.38 0.52
N ARG A 232 -1.09 18.47 0.87
CA ARG A 232 -1.85 17.39 1.52
C ARG A 232 -1.63 16.01 0.89
N ALA A 233 -1.83 15.90 -0.42
CA ALA A 233 -1.70 14.62 -1.13
C ALA A 233 -0.29 14.03 -1.01
N SER A 234 0.76 14.84 -1.18
CA SER A 234 2.14 14.35 -1.11
C SER A 234 2.52 13.95 0.31
N VAL A 235 2.10 14.74 1.30
CA VAL A 235 2.40 14.45 2.71
C VAL A 235 1.66 13.20 3.15
N VAL A 236 0.34 13.13 2.97
CA VAL A 236 -0.45 11.97 3.41
C VAL A 236 0.01 10.67 2.72
N THR A 237 0.27 10.69 1.41
CA THR A 237 0.77 9.50 0.70
C THR A 237 2.15 9.05 1.21
N SER A 238 3.06 10.01 1.48
CA SER A 238 4.38 9.72 2.02
C SER A 238 4.32 9.15 3.43
N TYR A 239 3.45 9.69 4.30
CA TYR A 239 3.38 9.29 5.71
C TYR A 239 2.61 7.99 5.93
N LEU A 240 1.53 7.76 5.18
CA LEU A 240 0.71 6.56 5.30
C LEU A 240 1.21 5.39 4.44
N GLY A 241 2.15 5.63 3.52
CA GLY A 241 2.66 4.60 2.61
C GLY A 241 1.63 4.13 1.59
N ILE A 242 0.68 4.99 1.22
CA ILE A 242 -0.41 4.66 0.29
C ILE A 242 -0.21 5.31 -1.08
N GLY A 243 -0.70 4.65 -2.13
CA GLY A 243 -0.69 5.21 -3.48
C GLY A 243 -1.65 6.40 -3.64
N ARG A 244 -1.36 7.29 -4.60
CA ARG A 244 -2.18 8.50 -4.86
C ARG A 244 -3.65 8.20 -5.13
N THR A 245 -3.96 7.16 -5.90
CA THR A 245 -5.36 6.76 -6.19
C THR A 245 -6.09 6.30 -4.92
N THR A 246 -5.39 5.64 -4.00
CA THR A 246 -5.95 5.28 -2.70
C THR A 246 -6.18 6.53 -1.86
N PHE A 247 -5.19 7.44 -1.81
CA PHE A 247 -5.34 8.72 -1.13
C PHE A 247 -6.59 9.48 -1.59
N TYR A 248 -6.76 9.76 -2.88
CA TYR A 248 -7.91 10.55 -3.35
C TYR A 248 -9.26 9.90 -3.01
N ARG A 249 -9.31 8.57 -3.01
CA ARG A 249 -10.50 7.81 -2.64
C ARG A 249 -10.82 7.97 -1.15
N TYR A 250 -9.86 7.66 -0.29
CA TYR A 250 -10.06 7.71 1.16
C TYR A 250 -10.23 9.14 1.66
N ASP A 251 -9.50 10.11 1.09
CA ASP A 251 -9.60 11.52 1.47
C ASP A 251 -10.98 12.10 1.12
N LYS A 252 -11.54 11.72 -0.04
CA LYS A 252 -12.91 12.10 -0.42
C LYS A 252 -13.96 11.45 0.48
N LEU A 253 -13.79 10.18 0.84
CA LEU A 253 -14.69 9.51 1.80
C LEU A 253 -14.57 10.08 3.22
N TYR A 254 -13.36 10.52 3.61
CA TYR A 254 -13.11 11.21 4.88
C TYR A 254 -13.78 12.58 4.93
N GLU A 255 -13.82 13.33 3.83
CA GLU A 255 -14.51 14.62 3.74
C GLU A 255 -16.00 14.50 4.08
N TYR A 256 -16.66 13.42 3.65
CA TYR A 256 -18.06 13.13 3.92
C TYR A 256 -18.27 12.08 5.03
N ARG A 257 -17.30 11.94 5.94
CA ARG A 257 -17.25 10.87 6.96
C ARG A 257 -18.55 10.72 7.75
N GLU A 258 -19.19 11.81 8.13
CA GLU A 258 -20.43 11.79 8.93
C GLU A 258 -21.56 11.03 8.24
N PHE A 259 -21.66 11.14 6.91
CA PHE A 259 -22.65 10.43 6.11
C PHE A 259 -22.16 9.06 5.64
N VAL A 260 -20.85 8.91 5.40
CA VAL A 260 -20.26 7.67 4.90
C VAL A 260 -20.17 6.60 5.98
N MET A 261 -19.80 6.94 7.22
CA MET A 261 -19.59 5.96 8.29
C MET A 261 -20.84 5.11 8.59
N PRO A 262 -22.06 5.69 8.77
CA PRO A 262 -23.27 4.90 8.99
C PRO A 262 -23.55 3.91 7.85
N LEU A 263 -23.26 4.27 6.60
CA LEU A 263 -23.44 3.39 5.45
C LEU A 263 -22.52 2.16 5.49
N LEU A 264 -21.30 2.34 6.00
CA LEU A 264 -20.32 1.26 6.15
C LEU A 264 -20.65 0.37 7.36
N GLU A 265 -21.03 0.98 8.48
CA GLU A 265 -21.39 0.27 9.73
C GLU A 265 -22.64 -0.59 9.54
N ASN A 266 -23.65 -0.07 8.85
CA ASN A 266 -24.88 -0.80 8.50
C ASN A 266 -24.69 -1.79 7.34
N ARG A 267 -23.46 -1.93 6.80
CA ARG A 267 -23.13 -2.79 5.66
C ARG A 267 -23.99 -2.55 4.42
N ILE A 268 -24.50 -1.31 4.24
CA ILE A 268 -25.27 -0.92 3.05
C ILE A 268 -24.33 -0.84 1.83
N VAL A 269 -23.09 -0.41 2.05
CA VAL A 269 -22.06 -0.27 1.03
C VAL A 269 -21.00 -1.36 1.17
N GLU A 270 -20.82 -2.15 0.11
CA GLU A 270 -19.83 -3.24 0.06
C GLU A 270 -18.51 -2.81 -0.61
N SER A 271 -18.44 -1.61 -1.20
CA SER A 271 -17.25 -1.15 -1.93
C SER A 271 -16.98 0.34 -1.73
N LEU A 272 -15.86 0.66 -1.08
CA LEU A 272 -15.35 2.04 -0.96
C LEU A 272 -15.05 2.67 -2.33
N ARG A 273 -14.65 1.85 -3.30
CA ARG A 273 -14.40 2.33 -4.68
C ARG A 273 -15.70 2.74 -5.35
N GLY A 274 -16.73 1.89 -5.28
CA GLY A 274 -18.03 2.19 -5.88
C GLY A 274 -18.66 3.44 -5.27
N LEU A 275 -18.62 3.57 -3.94
CA LEU A 275 -19.13 4.75 -3.25
C LEU A 275 -18.39 6.03 -3.67
N TYR A 276 -17.05 5.99 -3.72
CA TYR A 276 -16.24 7.12 -4.18
C TYR A 276 -16.60 7.58 -5.61
N GLU A 277 -16.79 6.64 -6.54
CA GLU A 277 -17.15 6.95 -7.93
C GLU A 277 -18.53 7.65 -8.02
N GLU A 278 -19.49 7.26 -7.19
CA GLU A 278 -20.81 7.91 -7.15
C GLU A 278 -20.78 9.27 -6.44
N ILE A 279 -19.98 9.43 -5.37
CA ILE A 279 -19.77 10.73 -4.72
C ILE A 279 -19.19 11.74 -5.71
N ILE A 280 -18.20 11.36 -6.52
CA ILE A 280 -17.64 12.26 -7.55
C ILE A 280 -18.72 12.71 -8.54
N LYS A 281 -19.65 11.83 -8.93
CA LYS A 281 -20.71 12.19 -9.87
C LYS A 281 -21.72 13.15 -9.24
N ALA A 282 -22.06 12.96 -7.97
CA ALA A 282 -22.93 13.87 -7.24
C ALA A 282 -22.27 15.23 -6.98
N GLU A 283 -20.96 15.23 -6.69
CA GLU A 283 -20.19 16.45 -6.44
C GLU A 283 -20.12 17.38 -7.67
N GLN A 284 -20.32 16.86 -8.88
CA GLN A 284 -20.46 17.68 -10.09
C GLN A 284 -21.66 18.64 -10.02
N GLU A 285 -22.73 18.26 -9.31
CA GLU A 285 -23.94 19.07 -9.11
C GLU A 285 -23.84 19.94 -7.83
N GLY A 286 -22.91 19.61 -6.93
CA GLY A 286 -22.60 20.38 -5.72
C GLY A 286 -22.55 19.55 -4.45
N ARG A 287 -21.97 20.13 -3.39
CA ARG A 287 -21.80 19.46 -2.08
C ARG A 287 -23.14 19.04 -1.46
N GLU A 288 -24.15 19.90 -1.50
CA GLU A 288 -25.48 19.62 -0.94
C GLU A 288 -26.12 18.40 -1.59
N GLU A 289 -25.84 18.16 -2.87
CA GLU A 289 -26.39 17.03 -3.61
C GLU A 289 -25.72 15.71 -3.22
N VAL A 290 -24.42 15.75 -2.88
CA VAL A 290 -23.73 14.60 -2.28
C VAL A 290 -24.38 14.22 -0.95
N GLU A 291 -24.64 15.20 -0.08
CA GLU A 291 -25.24 14.97 1.24
C GLU A 291 -26.66 14.41 1.11
N LYS A 292 -27.49 14.93 0.19
CA LYS A 292 -28.81 14.37 -0.13
C LYS A 292 -28.73 12.95 -0.67
N TYR A 293 -27.79 12.68 -1.58
CA TYR A 293 -27.58 11.35 -2.14
C TYR A 293 -27.18 10.34 -1.07
N LEU A 294 -26.19 10.66 -0.23
CA LEU A 294 -25.78 9.77 0.87
C LEU A 294 -26.91 9.57 1.88
N GLY A 295 -27.69 10.61 2.19
CA GLY A 295 -28.90 10.51 3.01
C GLY A 295 -29.99 9.63 2.38
N SER A 296 -30.16 9.68 1.06
CA SER A 296 -31.10 8.81 0.34
C SER A 296 -30.71 7.33 0.42
N ILE A 297 -29.41 7.02 0.32
CA ILE A 297 -28.91 5.65 0.49
C ILE A 297 -29.18 5.15 1.92
N LEU A 298 -28.93 6.01 2.91
CA LEU A 298 -29.12 5.65 4.32
C LEU A 298 -30.60 5.40 4.63
N SER A 299 -31.49 6.28 4.18
CA SER A 299 -32.95 6.14 4.41
C SER A 299 -33.59 4.96 3.68
N GLN A 300 -33.07 4.60 2.50
CA GLN A 300 -33.55 3.45 1.74
C GLN A 300 -32.88 2.12 2.15
N GLU A 301 -31.88 2.18 3.04
CA GLU A 301 -31.04 1.05 3.48
C GLU A 301 -30.46 0.23 2.31
N LYS A 302 -30.30 0.86 1.14
CA LYS A 302 -29.91 0.18 -0.09
C LYS A 302 -29.00 1.05 -0.93
N PHE A 303 -27.86 0.49 -1.30
CA PHE A 303 -26.96 1.14 -2.24
C PHE A 303 -27.60 1.21 -3.64
N HIS A 304 -27.69 2.43 -4.17
CA HIS A 304 -28.11 2.73 -5.53
C HIS A 304 -27.14 3.73 -6.16
N LYS A 305 -27.00 3.70 -7.49
CA LYS A 305 -26.12 4.64 -8.20
C LYS A 305 -26.70 6.05 -8.17
N TYR A 306 -25.85 7.06 -8.28
CA TYR A 306 -26.28 8.44 -8.42
C TYR A 306 -26.89 8.65 -9.81
N LEU A 307 -28.14 9.13 -9.84
CA LEU A 307 -28.86 9.45 -11.07
C LEU A 307 -28.58 10.91 -11.43
N GLN A 308 -27.67 11.15 -12.37
CA GLN A 308 -27.50 12.48 -12.94
C GLN A 308 -28.79 12.89 -13.67
N VAL A 309 -29.29 14.09 -13.41
CA VAL A 309 -30.25 14.74 -14.31
C VAL A 309 -29.60 14.72 -15.70
N PRO A 310 -30.26 14.23 -16.75
CA PRO A 310 -29.63 14.12 -18.06
C PRO A 310 -29.23 15.52 -18.54
N VAL A 311 -27.96 15.86 -18.34
CA VAL A 311 -27.34 17.00 -19.01
C VAL A 311 -27.48 16.70 -20.48
N VAL A 312 -28.23 17.54 -21.20
CA VAL A 312 -28.36 17.46 -22.65
C VAL A 312 -26.95 17.57 -23.21
N LYS A 313 -26.31 16.43 -23.49
CA LYS A 313 -25.05 16.38 -24.19
C LYS A 313 -25.32 17.08 -25.51
N LYS A 314 -24.78 18.29 -25.71
CA LYS A 314 -24.69 18.87 -27.05
C LYS A 314 -23.93 17.84 -27.86
N VAL A 315 -24.65 17.10 -28.71
CA VAL A 315 -24.10 16.04 -29.54
C VAL A 315 -23.01 16.71 -30.38
N GLY A 316 -21.75 16.50 -30.00
CA GLY A 316 -20.64 16.93 -30.83
C GLY A 316 -20.80 16.30 -32.22
N ARG A 317 -20.41 17.02 -33.27
CA ARG A 317 -20.50 16.56 -34.65
C ARG A 317 -19.97 15.12 -34.74
N THR A 318 -20.85 14.19 -35.12
CA THR A 318 -20.50 12.77 -35.27
C THR A 318 -19.36 12.65 -36.27
N LYS A 319 -18.20 12.16 -35.82
CA LYS A 319 -17.06 11.89 -36.71
C LYS A 319 -17.48 10.77 -37.67
N GLN A 320 -17.55 11.07 -38.95
CA GLN A 320 -17.77 10.08 -40.01
C GLN A 320 -16.41 9.49 -40.40
N PHE A 321 -16.30 8.15 -40.34
CA PHE A 321 -15.11 7.42 -40.78
C PHE A 321 -15.44 6.64 -42.05
N ILE A 322 -14.51 6.61 -42.99
CA ILE A 322 -14.58 5.73 -44.16
C ILE A 322 -13.67 4.54 -43.89
N SER A 323 -14.19 3.33 -44.05
CA SER A 323 -13.37 2.11 -43.91
C SER A 323 -12.73 1.76 -45.24
N LEU A 324 -11.39 1.68 -45.28
CA LEU A 324 -10.70 1.18 -46.47
C LEU A 324 -10.92 -0.35 -46.60
N PRO A 325 -11.23 -0.86 -47.80
CA PRO A 325 -11.40 -2.29 -48.00
C PRO A 325 -10.08 -3.03 -47.72
N ARG A 326 -10.19 -4.20 -47.08
CA ARG A 326 -9.02 -5.04 -46.77
C ARG A 326 -8.48 -5.65 -48.06
N VAL A 327 -7.30 -5.21 -48.50
CA VAL A 327 -6.63 -5.74 -49.70
C VAL A 327 -5.72 -6.91 -49.29
N LYS A 328 -5.88 -8.07 -49.95
CA LYS A 328 -4.99 -9.23 -49.76
C LYS A 328 -3.62 -8.95 -50.42
N VAL A 329 -2.54 -9.42 -49.80
CA VAL A 329 -1.15 -9.14 -50.20
C VAL A 329 -0.83 -9.60 -51.63
N ASP A 330 -1.55 -10.58 -52.17
CA ASP A 330 -1.36 -11.08 -53.54
C ASP A 330 -1.76 -10.04 -54.63
N ASN A 331 -2.41 -8.95 -54.23
CA ASN A 331 -2.91 -7.88 -55.11
C ASN A 331 -2.04 -6.60 -55.06
N VAL A 332 -0.71 -6.74 -54.90
CA VAL A 332 0.24 -5.59 -54.88
C VAL A 332 0.12 -4.75 -56.15
N PHE A 333 -0.21 -5.37 -57.28
CA PHE A 333 -0.39 -4.70 -58.56
C PHE A 333 -1.55 -3.70 -58.55
N ALA A 334 -2.70 -4.06 -57.96
CA ALA A 334 -3.86 -3.17 -57.84
C ALA A 334 -3.56 -1.95 -56.97
N ILE A 335 -2.80 -2.14 -55.88
CA ILE A 335 -2.36 -1.03 -55.00
C ILE A 335 -1.37 -0.12 -55.75
N LYS A 336 -0.42 -0.71 -56.49
CA LYS A 336 0.54 0.07 -57.28
C LYS A 336 -0.18 0.94 -58.30
N ARG A 337 -1.11 0.38 -59.05
CA ARG A 337 -1.91 1.12 -60.05
C ARG A 337 -2.74 2.23 -59.43
N LEU A 338 -3.40 1.96 -58.29
CA LEU A 338 -4.15 2.99 -57.55
C LEU A 338 -3.28 4.20 -57.15
N LEU A 339 -2.00 3.96 -56.84
CA LEU A 339 -1.08 5.01 -56.37
C LEU A 339 -0.34 5.72 -57.50
N THR A 340 -0.28 5.15 -58.71
CA THR A 340 0.53 5.68 -59.82
C THR A 340 -0.27 6.10 -61.04
N GLU A 341 -1.50 5.61 -61.22
CA GLU A 341 -2.35 5.92 -62.36
C GLU A 341 -3.52 6.83 -61.93
N ASP A 342 -3.99 7.68 -62.85
CA ASP A 342 -5.23 8.42 -62.65
C ASP A 342 -6.43 7.50 -62.88
N VAL A 343 -6.93 6.93 -61.78
CA VAL A 343 -8.05 5.99 -61.79
C VAL A 343 -9.38 6.59 -62.25
N THR A 344 -9.48 7.93 -62.34
CA THR A 344 -10.69 8.60 -62.84
C THR A 344 -10.81 8.58 -64.37
N GLN A 345 -9.69 8.37 -65.06
CA GLN A 345 -9.58 8.33 -66.53
C GLN A 345 -9.63 6.91 -67.10
N LEU A 346 -9.60 5.89 -66.24
CA LEU A 346 -9.63 4.49 -66.65
C LEU A 346 -11.07 4.00 -66.84
N GLU A 347 -11.32 3.19 -67.90
CA GLU A 347 -12.63 2.56 -68.16
C GLU A 347 -12.92 1.42 -67.17
N LEU A 348 -13.10 1.75 -65.90
CA LEU A 348 -13.27 0.81 -64.79
C LEU A 348 -14.75 0.52 -64.47
N GLY A 349 -15.68 1.07 -65.27
CA GLY A 349 -17.13 0.92 -65.06
C GLY A 349 -17.68 1.69 -63.86
N ILE A 350 -16.91 2.65 -63.33
CA ILE A 350 -17.31 3.54 -62.23
C ILE A 350 -17.61 4.91 -62.82
N ASP A 351 -18.84 5.40 -62.63
CA ASP A 351 -19.22 6.75 -63.05
C ASP A 351 -18.84 7.76 -61.97
N TRP A 352 -17.60 8.27 -62.06
CA TRP A 352 -17.02 9.22 -61.12
C TRP A 352 -17.79 10.55 -61.00
N ASN A 353 -18.58 10.93 -62.01
CA ASN A 353 -19.38 12.16 -61.97
C ASN A 353 -20.65 12.01 -61.11
N SER A 354 -21.06 10.77 -60.82
CA SER A 354 -22.24 10.46 -60.01
C SER A 354 -21.95 10.21 -58.53
N VAL A 355 -20.67 10.10 -58.15
CA VAL A 355 -20.25 9.79 -56.78
C VAL A 355 -20.24 11.05 -55.92
N ASP A 356 -21.09 11.10 -54.89
CA ASP A 356 -21.01 12.14 -53.87
C ASP A 356 -19.86 11.85 -52.89
N PHE A 357 -18.80 12.64 -52.99
CA PHE A 357 -17.62 12.53 -52.12
C PHE A 357 -17.89 12.92 -50.66
N ASN A 358 -19.05 13.52 -50.36
CA ASN A 358 -19.47 13.84 -49.00
C ASN A 358 -20.30 12.72 -48.34
N ASP A 359 -20.72 11.70 -49.09
CA ASP A 359 -21.41 10.52 -48.54
C ASP A 359 -20.40 9.39 -48.29
N PRO A 360 -20.09 9.07 -47.01
CA PRO A 360 -19.12 8.03 -46.67
C PRO A 360 -19.55 6.63 -47.15
N VAL A 361 -20.86 6.37 -47.27
CA VAL A 361 -21.37 5.06 -47.72
C VAL A 361 -21.17 4.90 -49.22
N MET A 362 -21.46 5.95 -49.98
CA MET A 362 -21.27 5.97 -51.43
C MET A 362 -19.78 5.88 -51.78
N LEU A 363 -18.92 6.58 -51.04
CA LEU A 363 -17.48 6.55 -51.25
C LEU A 363 -16.85 5.20 -50.88
N GLU A 364 -17.31 4.55 -49.80
CA GLU A 364 -16.85 3.20 -49.45
C GLU A 364 -17.25 2.17 -50.52
N LYS A 365 -18.44 2.31 -51.12
CA LYS A 365 -18.90 1.45 -52.21
C LYS A 365 -18.06 1.65 -53.48
N ALA A 366 -17.80 2.90 -53.86
CA ALA A 366 -16.95 3.24 -55.01
C ALA A 366 -15.52 2.70 -54.83
N LEU A 367 -14.94 2.83 -53.63
CA LEU A 367 -13.62 2.27 -53.31
C LEU A 367 -13.60 0.73 -53.42
N LYS A 368 -14.63 0.04 -52.95
CA LYS A 368 -14.72 -1.44 -53.07
C LYS A 368 -14.79 -1.88 -54.53
N GLU A 369 -15.56 -1.18 -55.36
CA GLU A 369 -15.66 -1.46 -56.80
C GLU A 369 -14.34 -1.17 -57.52
N LEU A 370 -13.66 -0.08 -57.16
CA LEU A 370 -12.34 0.28 -57.68
C LEU A 370 -11.28 -0.79 -57.41
N PHE A 371 -11.17 -1.26 -56.17
CA PHE A 371 -10.22 -2.31 -55.84
C PHE A 371 -10.54 -3.64 -56.54
N LYS A 372 -11.82 -3.90 -56.83
CA LYS A 372 -12.26 -5.10 -57.57
C LYS A 372 -11.96 -5.00 -59.07
N SER A 373 -12.02 -3.81 -59.66
CA SER A 373 -11.69 -3.59 -61.07
C SER A 373 -10.18 -3.54 -61.31
N LEU A 374 -9.41 -2.93 -60.40
CA LEU A 374 -7.94 -2.84 -60.49
C LEU A 374 -7.21 -4.15 -60.17
N SER A 375 -7.90 -5.12 -59.55
CA SER A 375 -7.36 -6.45 -59.26
C SER A 375 -7.63 -7.51 -60.33
N LYS A 376 -8.38 -7.15 -61.37
CA LYS A 376 -8.44 -7.90 -62.63
C LYS A 376 -7.31 -7.43 -63.53
#